data_AF-A0A3D5DB45-F1
#
_entry.id   AF-A0A3D5DB45-F1
#
_cell.length_a   1.000
_cell.length_b   1.000
_cell.length_c   1.000
_cell.angle_alpha   90.00
_cell.angle_beta   90.00
_cell.angle_gamma   90.00
#
_symmetry.space_group_name_H-M   'P 1'
#
loop_
_entity.id
_entity.type
_entity.pdbx_description
1 polymer ?
#
loop_
_entity_poly.entity_id
_entity_poly.type
_entity_poly.pdbx_seq_one_letter_code
_entity_poly.pdbx_strand_id
1 'polypeptide(L)'
;MRLINLLCSGLGAVAIHAADSWSQFRGPNGDGHTAAINLPLNWSETKNIVWKTAIHDRGYSSPVIWGKQIWLTTATEDGKKLFAVCVDKDTGKVLHDLHLFDVAKPQRITRDNTYASPTPVIEKGRVFLHFGTYGTACVNTTNGKVLWQRRDLNCDHEAGAGPASSPMLFGNTLIV
;
A
#
# COMPACT_ATOMS: atom_id res chain seq x y z
N MET A 1 -57.66 30.83 1.75
CA MET A 1 -57.26 29.74 0.83
C MET A 1 -55.82 30.01 0.38
N ARG A 2 -54.92 29.08 0.72
CA ARG A 2 -53.52 28.89 0.26
C ARG A 2 -52.44 29.92 0.64
N LEU A 3 -51.69 29.58 1.69
CA LEU A 3 -50.32 30.05 1.95
C LEU A 3 -49.35 29.27 1.04
N ILE A 4 -48.49 29.98 0.30
CA ILE A 4 -47.42 29.41 -0.53
C ILE A 4 -46.17 29.31 0.34
N ASN A 5 -45.72 28.09 0.63
CA ASN A 5 -44.42 27.84 1.26
C ASN A 5 -43.35 27.78 0.17
N LEU A 6 -42.40 28.72 0.20
CA LEU A 6 -41.18 28.69 -0.60
C LEU A 6 -40.20 27.69 0.05
N LEU A 7 -39.94 26.56 -0.61
CA LEU A 7 -38.82 25.68 -0.24
C LEU A 7 -37.53 26.24 -0.86
N CYS A 8 -36.66 26.85 -0.06
CA CYS A 8 -35.27 27.07 -0.43
C CYS A 8 -34.56 25.71 -0.43
N SER A 9 -34.35 25.15 -1.63
CA SER A 9 -33.46 24.01 -1.82
C SER A 9 -32.03 24.49 -1.68
N GLY A 10 -31.45 24.34 -0.48
CA GLY A 10 -30.03 24.59 -0.27
C GLY A 10 -29.21 23.57 -1.06
N LEU A 11 -28.49 24.03 -2.09
CA LEU A 11 -27.39 23.25 -2.68
C LEU A 11 -26.35 23.03 -1.59
N GLY A 12 -26.36 21.87 -0.96
CA GLY A 12 -25.27 21.42 -0.12
C GLY A 12 -24.02 21.29 -0.98
N ALA A 13 -22.98 22.06 -0.67
CA ALA A 13 -21.67 21.88 -1.28
C ALA A 13 -21.19 20.46 -0.96
N VAL A 14 -21.14 19.60 -1.98
CA VAL A 14 -20.49 18.30 -1.87
C VAL A 14 -19.01 18.59 -1.78
N ALA A 15 -18.46 18.57 -0.56
CA ALA A 15 -17.03 18.59 -0.36
C ALA A 15 -16.48 17.33 -1.04
N ILE A 16 -15.77 17.50 -2.15
CA ILE A 16 -15.03 16.43 -2.81
C ILE A 16 -13.91 16.04 -1.83
N HIS A 17 -14.16 15.06 -0.98
CA HIS A 17 -13.08 14.43 -0.22
C HIS A 17 -12.19 13.74 -1.23
N ALA A 18 -10.91 14.14 -1.29
CA ALA A 18 -9.89 13.26 -1.85
C ALA A 18 -10.12 11.88 -1.24
N ALA A 19 -10.19 10.83 -2.06
CA ALA A 19 -10.45 9.49 -1.55
C ALA A 19 -9.52 9.24 -0.36
N ASP A 20 -10.08 8.97 0.83
CA ASP A 20 -9.35 8.77 2.08
C ASP A 20 -8.42 7.53 2.04
N SER A 21 -8.36 6.87 0.88
CA SER A 21 -7.62 5.67 0.59
C SER A 21 -6.95 5.75 -0.77
N TRP A 22 -5.74 5.21 -0.85
CA TRP A 22 -5.06 4.80 -2.07
C TRP A 22 -4.78 3.31 -1.92
N SER A 23 -5.81 2.49 -2.13
CA SER A 23 -5.90 1.14 -1.59
C SER A 23 -5.02 0.10 -2.28
N GLN A 24 -4.51 0.37 -3.48
CA GLN A 24 -3.81 -0.60 -4.31
C GLN A 24 -2.81 0.09 -5.25
N PHE A 25 -2.03 -0.71 -5.97
CA PHE A 25 -1.18 -0.22 -7.04
C PHE A 25 -1.98 0.61 -8.05
N ARG A 26 -1.47 1.79 -8.40
CA ARG A 26 -2.18 2.79 -9.24
C ARG A 26 -3.50 3.31 -8.66
N GLY A 27 -3.73 3.17 -7.36
CA GLY A 27 -4.80 3.87 -6.64
C GLY A 27 -6.17 3.20 -6.71
N PRO A 28 -7.22 3.85 -6.15
CA PRO A 28 -8.53 3.24 -5.90
C PRO A 28 -9.21 2.65 -7.13
N ASN A 29 -8.99 3.27 -8.29
CA ASN A 29 -9.55 2.83 -9.58
C ASN A 29 -8.54 2.03 -10.42
N GLY A 30 -7.29 1.88 -9.96
CA GLY A 30 -6.22 1.19 -10.67
C GLY A 30 -5.73 1.91 -11.93
N ASP A 31 -6.07 3.19 -12.11
CA ASP A 31 -5.78 4.00 -13.29
C ASP A 31 -4.59 4.98 -13.11
N GLY A 32 -4.10 5.15 -11.88
CA GLY A 32 -2.99 6.04 -11.54
C GLY A 32 -3.39 7.51 -11.43
N HIS A 33 -4.69 7.82 -11.35
CA HIS A 33 -5.19 9.19 -11.29
C HIS A 33 -5.61 9.61 -9.87
N THR A 34 -5.39 10.89 -9.58
CA THR A 34 -5.91 11.56 -8.38
C THR A 34 -6.79 12.73 -8.79
N ALA A 35 -7.86 12.99 -8.03
CA ALA A 35 -8.66 14.21 -8.14
C ALA A 35 -8.07 15.38 -7.33
N ALA A 36 -6.94 15.15 -6.63
CA ALA A 36 -6.31 16.18 -5.83
C ALA A 36 -5.84 17.36 -6.70
N ILE A 37 -6.20 18.57 -6.27
CA ILE A 37 -5.82 19.83 -6.91
C ILE A 37 -4.82 20.58 -6.01
N ASN A 38 -4.17 21.60 -6.55
CA ASN A 38 -3.20 22.44 -5.83
C ASN A 38 -2.02 21.66 -5.22
N LEU A 39 -1.58 20.60 -5.89
CA LEU A 39 -0.41 19.84 -5.45
C LEU A 39 0.86 20.70 -5.58
N PRO A 40 1.78 20.64 -4.60
CA PRO A 40 3.02 21.39 -4.67
C PRO A 40 3.88 20.91 -5.85
N LEU A 41 4.31 21.84 -6.71
CA LEU A 41 5.12 21.55 -7.90
C LEU A 41 6.64 21.63 -7.66
N ASN A 42 7.06 22.06 -6.48
CA ASN A 42 8.47 22.25 -6.15
C ASN A 42 8.79 21.57 -4.83
N TRP A 43 9.90 20.85 -4.76
CA TRP A 43 10.29 20.07 -3.58
C TRP A 43 11.78 20.23 -3.30
N SER A 44 12.16 20.14 -2.03
CA SER A 44 13.55 20.00 -1.61
C SER A 44 13.61 19.22 -0.29
N GLU A 45 14.81 19.00 0.24
CA GLU A 45 14.99 18.41 1.57
C GLU A 45 14.28 19.19 2.69
N THR A 46 13.99 20.48 2.48
CA THR A 46 13.40 21.38 3.48
C THR A 46 12.11 22.07 3.05
N LYS A 47 11.68 21.88 1.79
CA LYS A 47 10.51 22.58 1.22
C LYS A 47 9.42 21.59 0.82
N ASN A 48 8.19 21.90 1.23
CA ASN A 48 6.98 21.12 0.95
C ASN A 48 7.00 19.67 1.49
N ILE A 49 7.94 19.35 2.38
CA ILE A 49 8.01 18.08 3.10
C ILE A 49 7.29 18.24 4.45
N VAL A 50 6.27 17.42 4.69
CA VAL A 50 5.55 17.40 5.99
C VAL A 50 6.33 16.60 7.04
N TRP A 51 6.85 15.43 6.64
CA TRP A 51 7.72 14.58 7.46
C TRP A 51 8.55 13.65 6.55
N LYS A 52 9.58 13.04 7.13
CA LYS A 52 10.39 11.98 6.51
C LYS A 52 10.65 10.88 7.53
N THR A 53 10.57 9.64 7.08
CA THR A 53 10.75 8.46 7.92
C THR A 53 11.69 7.51 7.22
N ALA A 54 12.80 7.19 7.86
CA ALA A 54 13.70 6.16 7.36
C ALA A 54 13.02 4.79 7.49
N ILE A 55 12.95 4.05 6.39
CA ILE A 55 12.52 2.64 6.37
C ILE A 55 13.76 1.78 6.18
N HIS A 56 13.89 0.73 6.98
CA HIS A 56 15.03 -0.17 6.92
C HIS A 56 15.02 -1.03 5.64
N ASP A 57 16.19 -1.57 5.32
CA ASP A 57 16.42 -2.43 4.16
C ASP A 57 15.95 -1.81 2.82
N ARG A 58 15.49 -2.62 1.86
CA ARG A 58 15.17 -2.18 0.51
C ARG A 58 13.81 -2.73 0.03
N GLY A 59 12.97 -1.86 -0.50
CA GLY A 59 11.68 -2.24 -1.09
C GLY A 59 11.21 -1.20 -2.11
N TYR A 60 10.59 -1.67 -3.19
CA TYR A 60 10.13 -0.84 -4.31
C TYR A 60 8.61 -0.77 -4.43
N SER A 61 7.88 -1.34 -3.47
CA SER A 61 6.43 -1.18 -3.40
C SER A 61 6.03 0.29 -3.37
N SER A 62 4.96 0.62 -4.09
CA SER A 62 4.29 1.91 -3.87
C SER A 62 3.59 1.88 -2.50
N PRO A 63 3.48 3.02 -1.80
CA PRO A 63 2.68 3.10 -0.59
C PRO A 63 1.20 2.89 -0.92
N VAL A 64 0.51 2.13 -0.07
CA VAL A 64 -0.96 2.10 -0.05
C VAL A 64 -1.50 2.74 1.22
N ILE A 65 -2.64 3.41 1.09
CA ILE A 65 -3.21 4.25 2.15
C ILE A 65 -4.62 3.78 2.46
N TRP A 66 -4.92 3.63 3.74
CA TRP A 66 -6.29 3.48 4.24
C TRP A 66 -6.46 4.31 5.52
N GLY A 67 -7.20 5.43 5.41
CA GLY A 67 -7.36 6.38 6.51
C GLY A 67 -6.03 7.04 6.89
N LYS A 68 -5.52 6.72 8.09
CA LYS A 68 -4.25 7.26 8.62
C LYS A 68 -3.06 6.32 8.47
N GLN A 69 -3.25 5.16 7.86
CA GLN A 69 -2.18 4.17 7.74
C GLN A 69 -1.61 4.18 6.32
N ILE A 70 -0.29 4.22 6.23
CA ILE A 70 0.48 4.00 5.00
C ILE A 70 1.20 2.67 5.15
N TRP A 71 0.94 1.72 4.25
CA TRP A 71 1.59 0.41 4.26
C TRP A 71 2.55 0.23 3.08
N LEU A 72 3.68 -0.41 3.37
CA LEU A 72 4.78 -0.69 2.44
C LEU A 72 5.34 -2.09 2.71
N THR A 73 6.05 -2.64 1.72
CA THR A 73 6.89 -3.83 1.90
C THR A 73 8.37 -3.47 1.84
N THR A 74 9.18 -4.12 2.65
CA THR A 74 10.65 -4.05 2.58
C THR A 74 11.25 -5.44 2.74
N ALA A 75 12.49 -5.63 2.31
CA ALA A 75 13.21 -6.88 2.41
C ALA A 75 14.70 -6.62 2.55
N THR A 76 15.40 -7.50 3.29
CA THR A 76 16.86 -7.46 3.36
C THR A 76 17.45 -7.53 1.95
N GLU A 77 18.61 -6.90 1.75
CA GLU A 77 19.26 -6.85 0.43
C GLU A 77 19.57 -8.25 -0.12
N ASP A 78 19.85 -9.21 0.77
CA ASP A 78 20.06 -10.62 0.41
C ASP A 78 18.77 -11.42 0.20
N GLY A 79 17.59 -10.82 0.43
CA GLY A 79 16.27 -11.42 0.26
C GLY A 79 15.86 -12.43 1.31
N LYS A 80 16.66 -12.63 2.35
CA LYS A 80 16.38 -13.66 3.37
C LYS A 80 15.25 -13.32 4.31
N LYS A 81 14.93 -12.04 4.50
CA LYS A 81 13.84 -11.60 5.37
C LYS A 81 12.95 -10.60 4.67
N LEU A 82 11.63 -10.81 4.78
CA LEU A 82 10.59 -10.01 4.12
C LEU A 82 9.66 -9.41 5.15
N PHE A 83 9.34 -8.12 5.02
CA PHE A 83 8.68 -7.34 6.05
C PHE A 83 7.51 -6.51 5.52
N ALA A 84 6.57 -6.21 6.40
CA ALA A 84 5.55 -5.18 6.23
C ALA A 84 5.85 -4.02 7.18
N VAL A 85 5.78 -2.79 6.68
CA VAL A 85 5.91 -1.58 7.50
C VAL A 85 4.66 -0.73 7.35
N CYS A 86 4.11 -0.28 8.48
CA CYS A 86 3.02 0.68 8.56
C CYS A 86 3.51 1.97 9.17
N VAL A 87 3.21 3.09 8.52
CA VAL A 87 3.52 4.45 8.97
C VAL A 87 2.24 5.24 9.18
N ASP A 88 2.20 6.04 10.23
CA ASP A 88 1.14 7.01 10.47
C ASP A 88 1.24 8.17 9.47
N LYS A 89 0.19 8.38 8.67
CA LYS A 89 0.14 9.37 7.59
C LYS A 89 0.36 10.80 8.08
N ASP A 90 -0.09 11.12 9.28
CA ASP A 90 -0.11 12.49 9.78
C ASP A 90 1.22 12.85 10.47
N THR A 91 1.86 11.87 11.10
CA THR A 91 3.06 12.09 11.94
C THR A 91 4.34 11.48 11.39
N GLY A 92 4.26 10.56 10.42
CA GLY A 92 5.40 9.81 9.92
C GLY A 92 5.93 8.74 10.88
N LYS A 93 5.28 8.51 12.02
CA LYS A 93 5.74 7.49 12.98
C LYS A 93 5.47 6.08 12.46
N VAL A 94 6.43 5.18 12.64
CA VAL A 94 6.21 3.75 12.39
C VAL A 94 5.24 3.21 13.43
N LEU A 95 4.11 2.65 12.96
CA LEU A 95 3.06 2.03 13.78
C LEU A 95 3.28 0.52 13.88
N HIS A 96 3.69 -0.11 12.79
CA HIS A 96 3.98 -1.54 12.72
C HIS A 96 5.25 -1.77 11.89
N ASP A 97 6.08 -2.69 12.35
CA ASP A 97 7.24 -3.22 11.63
C ASP A 97 7.23 -4.74 11.85
N LEU A 98 6.83 -5.48 10.82
CA LEU A 98 6.44 -6.87 10.92
C LEU A 98 7.32 -7.72 10.02
N HIS A 99 8.13 -8.59 10.63
CA HIS A 99 8.76 -9.68 9.90
C HIS A 99 7.70 -10.72 9.51
N LEU A 100 7.59 -11.01 8.22
CA LEU A 100 6.60 -11.94 7.68
C LEU A 100 7.20 -13.28 7.27
N PHE A 101 8.35 -13.27 6.60
CA PHE A 101 8.90 -14.48 5.99
C PHE A 101 10.42 -14.55 6.11
N ASP A 102 10.92 -15.74 6.43
CA ASP A 102 12.30 -16.14 6.13
C ASP A 102 12.38 -16.86 4.79
N VAL A 103 13.44 -16.61 4.02
CA VAL A 103 13.71 -17.25 2.74
C VAL A 103 15.11 -17.85 2.79
N ALA A 104 15.20 -19.18 2.83
CA ALA A 104 16.48 -19.87 2.99
C ALA A 104 17.41 -19.70 1.78
N LYS A 105 16.83 -19.69 0.56
CA LYS A 105 17.56 -19.59 -0.71
C LYS A 105 16.83 -18.63 -1.64
N PRO A 106 16.97 -17.32 -1.44
CA PRO A 106 16.36 -16.32 -2.31
C PRO A 106 16.88 -16.50 -3.74
N GLN A 107 15.99 -16.39 -4.73
CA GLN A 107 16.40 -16.40 -6.14
C GLN A 107 17.21 -15.14 -6.44
N ARG A 108 18.17 -15.23 -7.36
CA ARG A 108 18.84 -14.02 -7.87
C ARG A 108 17.80 -13.08 -8.49
N ILE A 109 17.97 -11.78 -8.31
CA ILE A 109 17.15 -10.73 -8.93
C ILE A 109 18.02 -9.78 -9.75
N THR A 110 17.39 -9.00 -10.64
CA THR A 110 18.07 -7.92 -11.36
C THR A 110 18.41 -6.77 -10.40
N ARG A 111 19.38 -5.92 -10.79
CA ARG A 111 19.77 -4.74 -9.97
C ARG A 111 18.62 -3.73 -9.81
N ASP A 112 17.74 -3.69 -10.80
CA ASP A 112 16.59 -2.78 -10.89
C ASP A 112 15.35 -3.33 -10.17
N ASN A 113 15.49 -4.44 -9.43
CA ASN A 113 14.42 -5.03 -8.65
C ASN A 113 14.81 -5.21 -7.17
N THR A 114 13.81 -5.53 -6.34
CA THR A 114 13.96 -5.91 -4.93
C THR A 114 13.09 -7.14 -4.64
N TYR A 115 13.36 -7.82 -3.52
CA TYR A 115 12.50 -8.90 -3.05
C TYR A 115 11.14 -8.42 -2.53
N ALA A 116 10.95 -7.10 -2.37
CA ALA A 116 9.77 -6.43 -1.84
C ALA A 116 9.23 -5.36 -2.81
N SER A 117 9.24 -5.67 -4.10
CA SER A 117 8.72 -4.78 -5.15
C SER A 117 7.19 -4.79 -5.33
N PRO A 118 6.48 -5.93 -5.16
CA PRO A 118 5.03 -5.92 -5.28
C PRO A 118 4.38 -4.93 -4.31
N THR A 119 3.51 -4.08 -4.83
CA THR A 119 2.73 -3.13 -4.04
C THR A 119 1.62 -3.89 -3.31
N PRO A 120 1.47 -3.76 -1.97
CA PRO A 120 0.40 -4.41 -1.23
C PRO A 120 -0.98 -3.91 -1.67
N VAL A 121 -2.04 -4.60 -1.25
CA VAL A 121 -3.43 -4.10 -1.35
C VAL A 121 -4.05 -4.03 0.03
N ILE A 122 -4.76 -2.95 0.31
CA ILE A 122 -5.37 -2.68 1.61
C ILE A 122 -6.86 -2.39 1.48
N GLU A 123 -7.61 -2.87 2.46
CA GLU A 123 -9.00 -2.54 2.67
C GLU A 123 -9.25 -2.33 4.18
N LYS A 124 -10.50 -2.07 4.56
CA LYS A 124 -10.86 -1.87 5.96
C LYS A 124 -10.49 -3.10 6.81
N GLY A 125 -9.53 -2.91 7.71
CA GLY A 125 -9.14 -3.90 8.72
C GLY A 125 -8.12 -4.95 8.25
N ARG A 126 -7.79 -4.99 6.96
CA ARG A 126 -6.89 -6.00 6.38
C ARG A 126 -5.97 -5.39 5.32
N VAL A 127 -4.71 -5.80 5.37
CA VAL A 127 -3.71 -5.53 4.33
C VAL A 127 -3.13 -6.85 3.84
N PHE A 128 -2.95 -6.96 2.53
CA PHE A 128 -2.41 -8.13 1.86
C PHE A 128 -1.07 -7.77 1.24
N LEU A 129 -0.04 -8.51 1.62
CA LEU A 129 1.35 -8.25 1.24
C LEU A 129 1.87 -9.46 0.48
N HIS A 130 2.46 -9.21 -0.69
CA HIS A 130 2.90 -10.26 -1.60
C HIS A 130 4.36 -10.07 -1.96
N PHE A 131 5.09 -11.19 -2.08
CA PHE A 131 6.52 -11.20 -2.36
C PHE A 131 6.86 -12.21 -3.47
N GLY A 132 6.01 -12.33 -4.50
CA GLY A 132 6.20 -13.30 -5.57
C GLY A 132 6.12 -14.74 -5.06
N THR A 133 6.97 -15.62 -5.58
CA THR A 133 7.11 -17.01 -5.13
C THR A 133 7.37 -17.17 -3.62
N TYR A 134 7.86 -16.13 -2.92
CA TYR A 134 8.23 -16.28 -1.51
C TYR A 134 7.02 -16.34 -0.58
N GLY A 135 5.91 -15.74 -0.97
CA GLY A 135 4.64 -15.89 -0.27
C GLY A 135 3.76 -14.64 -0.27
N THR A 136 2.58 -14.84 0.30
CA THR A 136 1.55 -13.82 0.52
C THR A 136 1.06 -13.88 1.96
N ALA A 137 0.92 -12.74 2.62
CA ALA A 137 0.36 -12.64 3.96
C ALA A 137 -0.86 -11.71 3.97
N CYS A 138 -1.83 -12.01 4.83
CA CYS A 138 -2.86 -11.06 5.24
C CYS A 138 -2.65 -10.68 6.69
N VAL A 139 -2.66 -9.39 6.97
CA VAL A 139 -2.41 -8.80 8.28
C VAL A 139 -3.59 -7.95 8.70
N ASN A 140 -3.96 -8.03 9.98
CA ASN A 140 -4.92 -7.14 10.59
C ASN A 140 -4.30 -5.75 10.79
N THR A 141 -4.91 -4.73 10.21
CA THR A 141 -4.33 -3.37 10.18
C THR A 141 -4.42 -2.64 11.52
N THR A 142 -5.15 -3.16 12.51
CA THR A 142 -5.28 -2.51 13.82
C THR A 142 -4.20 -2.96 14.80
N ASN A 143 -3.85 -4.24 14.79
CA ASN A 143 -2.93 -4.81 15.77
C ASN A 143 -1.69 -5.47 15.15
N GLY A 144 -1.55 -5.44 13.82
CA GLY A 144 -0.42 -6.06 13.12
C GLY A 144 -0.42 -7.58 13.16
N LYS A 145 -1.49 -8.24 13.66
CA LYS A 145 -1.55 -9.69 13.72
C LYS A 145 -1.66 -10.27 12.31
N VAL A 146 -0.77 -11.19 11.99
CA VAL A 146 -0.88 -12.04 10.80
C VAL A 146 -2.13 -12.91 10.92
N LEU A 147 -3.07 -12.73 10.00
CA LEU A 147 -4.31 -13.49 9.92
C LEU A 147 -4.10 -14.81 9.20
N TRP A 148 -3.31 -14.80 8.12
CA TRP A 148 -2.87 -16.00 7.41
C TRP A 148 -1.63 -15.72 6.58
N GLN A 149 -0.91 -16.79 6.22
CA GLN A 149 0.21 -16.77 5.29
C GLN A 149 0.10 -17.94 4.31
N ARG A 150 0.54 -17.72 3.07
CA ARG A 150 0.54 -18.72 2.00
C ARG A 150 1.87 -18.68 1.25
N ARG A 151 2.38 -19.85 0.88
CA ARG A 151 3.60 -20.07 0.09
C ARG A 151 3.40 -21.09 -1.04
N ASP A 152 2.16 -21.48 -1.27
CA ASP A 152 1.75 -22.50 -2.22
C ASP A 152 1.51 -21.94 -3.63
N LEU A 153 1.63 -20.62 -3.81
CA LEU A 153 1.68 -19.97 -5.11
C LEU A 153 3.13 -19.74 -5.54
N ASN A 154 3.62 -20.53 -6.48
CA ASN A 154 4.88 -20.26 -7.17
C ASN A 154 4.65 -19.20 -8.26
N CYS A 155 4.73 -17.93 -7.90
CA CYS A 155 4.68 -16.80 -8.83
C CYS A 155 6.12 -16.43 -9.25
N ASP A 156 6.65 -17.17 -10.22
CA ASP A 156 7.93 -16.90 -10.86
C ASP A 156 7.69 -16.18 -12.19
N HIS A 157 8.08 -14.91 -12.27
CA HIS A 157 7.86 -14.05 -13.44
C HIS A 157 8.79 -14.44 -14.59
N GLU A 158 10.07 -14.59 -14.27
CA GLU A 158 11.16 -14.95 -15.17
C GLU A 158 12.40 -15.25 -14.32
N ALA A 159 13.20 -16.22 -14.74
CA ALA A 159 14.44 -16.58 -14.07
C ALA A 159 15.35 -15.35 -13.91
N GLY A 160 15.54 -14.91 -12.67
CA GLY A 160 16.41 -13.78 -12.36
C GLY A 160 15.72 -12.41 -12.35
N ALA A 161 14.43 -12.31 -12.70
CA ALA A 161 13.69 -11.05 -12.63
C ALA A 161 13.35 -10.68 -11.19
N GLY A 162 12.86 -11.64 -10.40
CA GLY A 162 12.36 -11.43 -9.05
C GLY A 162 10.88 -11.01 -9.02
N PRO A 163 10.33 -10.77 -7.82
CA PRO A 163 8.91 -10.46 -7.64
C PRO A 163 8.48 -9.17 -8.34
N ALA A 164 7.35 -9.18 -9.08
CA ALA A 164 6.81 -7.98 -9.73
C ALA A 164 5.27 -7.83 -9.74
N SER A 165 4.50 -8.90 -9.50
CA SER A 165 3.02 -8.86 -9.53
C SER A 165 2.44 -8.25 -8.27
N SER A 166 1.92 -7.03 -8.35
CA SER A 166 1.19 -6.43 -7.23
C SER A 166 -0.22 -7.02 -7.13
N PRO A 167 -0.67 -7.51 -5.96
CA PRO A 167 -2.02 -8.03 -5.79
C PRO A 167 -3.11 -6.99 -5.98
N MET A 168 -4.31 -7.46 -6.32
CA MET A 168 -5.54 -6.67 -6.26
C MET A 168 -6.69 -7.47 -5.63
N LEU A 169 -7.71 -6.75 -5.16
CA LEU A 169 -8.95 -7.36 -4.66
C LEU A 169 -10.06 -7.25 -5.69
N PHE A 170 -10.79 -8.34 -5.89
CA PHE A 170 -12.00 -8.37 -6.69
C PHE A 170 -13.08 -9.18 -5.97
N GLY A 171 -14.11 -8.50 -5.47
CA GLY A 171 -15.09 -9.13 -4.57
C GLY A 171 -14.42 -9.69 -3.32
N ASN A 172 -14.57 -11.00 -3.09
CA ASN A 172 -13.92 -11.70 -1.97
C ASN A 172 -12.66 -12.46 -2.39
N THR A 173 -12.08 -12.13 -3.54
CA THR A 173 -10.94 -12.81 -4.14
C THR A 173 -9.72 -11.89 -4.13
N LEU A 174 -8.59 -12.43 -3.65
CA LEU A 174 -7.27 -11.84 -3.86
C LEU A 174 -6.68 -12.40 -5.15
N ILE A 175 -6.33 -11.53 -6.09
CA ILE A 175 -5.72 -11.88 -7.37
C ILE A 175 -4.26 -11.42 -7.36
N VAL A 176 -3.37 -12.26 -7.86
CA VAL A 176 -1.91 -12.05 -7.97
C VAL A 176 -1.46 -12.46 -9.37
#